data_AF-A0A3D0XVZ5-F1
#
_entry.id   AF-A0A3D0XVZ5-F1
#
_cell.length_a   1.000
_cell.length_b   1.000
_cell.length_c   1.000
_cell.angle_alpha   90.00
_cell.angle_beta   90.00
_cell.angle_gamma   90.00
#
_symmetry.space_group_name_H-M   'P 1'
#
loop_
_entity.id
_entity.type
_entity.pdbx_description
1 polymer ?
#
loop_
_entity_poly.entity_id
_entity_poly.type
_entity_poly.pdbx_seq_one_letter_code
_entity_poly.pdbx_strand_id
1 'polypeptide(L)'
;MKQNGSRIIIYIVLTIISIVAVFPFIWTFIASTHTNGQIFKLSYTLVPTGNFVENLKQLQKLKPIWQNLLNSIFITVTCTV
;
A
#
# COMPACT_ATOMS: atom_id res chain seq x y z
N MET A 1 -32.10 28.97 -0.71
CA MET A 1 -31.93 27.58 -0.21
C MET A 1 -31.77 26.62 -1.39
N LYS A 2 -30.54 26.35 -1.87
CA LYS A 2 -30.31 25.30 -2.89
C LYS A 2 -28.85 24.83 -2.86
N GLN A 3 -28.47 24.10 -1.80
CA GLN A 3 -27.08 23.61 -1.64
C GLN A 3 -26.97 22.09 -1.42
N ASN A 4 -28.07 21.35 -1.32
CA ASN A 4 -28.01 19.94 -0.89
C ASN A 4 -27.61 19.00 -2.03
N GLY A 5 -28.14 19.21 -3.25
CA GLY A 5 -27.84 18.36 -4.41
C GLY A 5 -26.38 18.44 -4.90
N SER A 6 -25.78 19.63 -4.89
CA SER A 6 -24.38 19.82 -5.30
C SER A 6 -23.41 19.16 -4.32
N ARG A 7 -23.69 19.23 -3.01
CA ARG A 7 -22.86 18.57 -1.98
C ARG A 7 -22.89 17.05 -2.11
N ILE A 8 -24.05 16.46 -2.39
CA ILE A 8 -24.18 15.01 -2.61
C ILE A 8 -23.30 14.54 -3.77
N ILE A 9 -23.31 15.26 -4.90
CA ILE A 9 -22.46 14.95 -6.06
C ILE A 9 -20.98 15.03 -5.68
N ILE A 10 -20.57 16.09 -4.96
CA ILE A 10 -19.18 16.24 -4.49
C ILE A 10 -18.78 15.07 -3.60
N TYR A 11 -19.62 14.66 -2.63
CA TYR A 11 -19.30 13.54 -1.75
C TYR A 11 -19.24 12.20 -2.47
N ILE A 12 -20.10 11.95 -3.47
CA ILE A 12 -20.03 10.74 -4.30
C ILE A 12 -18.70 10.70 -5.06
N VAL A 13 -18.35 11.81 -5.72
CA VAL A 13 -17.08 11.92 -6.46
C VAL A 13 -15.88 11.74 -5.51
N LEU A 14 -15.91 12.40 -4.35
CA LEU A 14 -14.84 12.29 -3.36
C LEU A 14 -14.70 10.86 -2.82
N THR A 15 -15.81 10.15 -2.62
CA THR A 15 -15.82 8.74 -2.20
C THR A 15 -15.20 7.85 -3.27
N ILE A 16 -15.56 8.02 -4.54
CA ILE A 16 -14.99 7.25 -5.65
C ILE A 16 -13.48 7.50 -5.74
N ILE A 17 -13.05 8.76 -5.69
CA ILE A 17 -11.63 9.13 -5.73
C ILE A 17 -10.89 8.51 -4.53
N SER A 18 -11.49 8.55 -3.33
CA SER A 18 -10.91 7.94 -2.14
C SER A 18 -10.74 6.43 -2.30
N ILE A 19 -11.72 5.72 -2.88
CA ILE A 19 -11.63 4.27 -3.12
C ILE A 19 -10.48 3.97 -4.11
N VAL A 20 -10.39 4.73 -5.20
CA VAL A 20 -9.32 4.59 -6.20
C VAL A 20 -7.96 4.90 -5.58
N ALA A 21 -7.86 5.87 -4.67
CA ALA A 21 -6.62 6.20 -3.98
C ALA A 21 -6.18 5.12 -2.99
N VAL A 22 -7.12 4.43 -2.33
CA VAL A 22 -6.81 3.34 -1.39
C VAL A 22 -6.44 2.04 -2.10
N PHE A 23 -6.96 1.81 -3.31
CA PHE A 23 -6.70 0.61 -4.11
C PHE A 23 -5.20 0.20 -4.22
N PRO A 24 -4.25 1.08 -4.63
CA PRO A 24 -2.84 0.69 -4.76
C PRO A 24 -2.21 0.24 -3.43
N PHE A 25 -2.66 0.75 -2.29
CA PHE A 25 -2.17 0.34 -0.98
C PHE A 25 -2.63 -1.07 -0.63
N ILE A 26 -3.91 -1.39 -0.87
CA ILE A 26 -4.45 -2.75 -0.68
C ILE A 26 -3.73 -3.74 -1.59
N TRP A 27 -3.56 -3.38 -2.86
CA TRP A 27 -2.85 -4.22 -3.82
C TRP A 27 -1.41 -4.46 -3.41
N THR A 28 -0.69 -3.46 -2.92
CA THR A 28 0.70 -3.60 -2.46
C THR A 28 0.81 -4.54 -1.26
N PHE A 29 -0.12 -4.44 -0.31
CA PHE A 29 -0.17 -5.36 0.81
C PHE A 29 -0.39 -6.81 0.35
N ILE A 30 -1.35 -7.03 -0.55
CA ILE A 30 -1.64 -8.34 -1.12
C ILE A 30 -0.44 -8.85 -1.95
N ALA A 31 0.20 -8.01 -2.76
CA ALA A 31 1.36 -8.34 -3.57
C ALA A 31 2.54 -8.81 -2.72
N SER A 32 2.73 -8.27 -1.50
CA SER A 32 3.78 -8.73 -0.57
C SER A 32 3.60 -10.19 -0.12
N THR A 33 2.41 -10.75 -0.28
CA THR A 33 2.09 -12.15 0.05
C THR A 33 2.29 -13.12 -1.12
N HIS A 34 2.54 -12.60 -2.32
CA HIS A 34 2.67 -13.37 -3.56
C HIS A 34 4.11 -13.80 -3.83
N THR A 35 4.26 -14.85 -4.64
CA THR A 35 5.56 -15.17 -5.26
C THR A 35 5.77 -14.34 -6.53
N ASN A 36 7.03 -14.18 -6.97
CA ASN A 36 7.37 -13.44 -8.20
C ASN A 36 6.55 -13.88 -9.44
N GLY A 37 6.21 -15.17 -9.55
CA GLY A 37 5.39 -15.70 -10.65
C GLY A 37 3.88 -15.51 -10.49
N GLN A 38 3.38 -15.26 -9.28
CA GLN A 38 1.95 -15.02 -9.01
C GLN A 38 1.55 -13.55 -9.19
N ILE A 39 2.49 -12.61 -9.07
CA ILE A 39 2.23 -11.17 -9.26
C ILE A 39 1.72 -10.88 -10.68
N PHE A 40 2.18 -11.64 -11.68
CA PHE A 40 1.75 -11.51 -13.08
C PHE A 40 0.46 -12.27 -13.42
N LYS A 41 -0.12 -13.01 -12.47
CA LYS A 41 -1.36 -13.76 -12.68
C LYS A 41 -2.55 -12.96 -12.17
N LEU A 42 -3.43 -12.56 -13.10
CA LEU A 42 -4.62 -11.76 -12.80
C LEU A 42 -5.54 -12.43 -11.76
N SER A 43 -5.62 -13.77 -11.76
CA SER A 43 -6.44 -14.56 -10.82
C SER A 43 -6.07 -14.38 -9.35
N TYR A 44 -4.84 -13.96 -9.05
CA TYR A 44 -4.35 -13.80 -7.68
C TYR A 44 -4.23 -12.33 -7.23
N THR A 45 -4.58 -11.38 -8.10
CA THR A 45 -4.37 -9.93 -7.85
C THR A 45 -5.05 -9.40 -6.57
N LEU A 46 -6.15 -10.04 -6.12
CA LEU A 46 -6.93 -9.59 -4.95
C LEU A 46 -7.02 -10.64 -3.83
N VAL A 47 -6.31 -11.76 -3.93
CA VAL A 47 -6.38 -12.85 -2.94
C VAL A 47 -5.04 -12.94 -2.21
N PRO A 48 -5.01 -12.77 -0.87
CA PRO A 48 -3.77 -12.96 -0.12
C PRO A 48 -3.30 -14.41 -0.19
N THR A 49 -1.98 -14.59 -0.31
CA THR A 49 -1.30 -15.89 -0.32
C THR A 49 -0.52 -16.08 1.01
N GLY A 50 0.02 -17.27 1.27
CA GLY A 50 0.76 -17.59 2.49
C GLY A 50 2.25 -17.20 2.53
N ASN A 51 2.82 -16.56 1.50
CA ASN A 51 4.28 -16.39 1.36
C ASN A 51 4.85 -15.11 2.00
N PHE A 52 4.07 -14.37 2.78
CA PHE A 52 4.51 -13.06 3.34
C PHE A 52 5.81 -13.16 4.15
N VAL A 53 5.88 -14.10 5.10
CA VAL A 53 7.02 -14.24 6.00
C VAL A 53 8.28 -14.69 5.26
N GLU A 54 8.13 -15.55 4.26
CA GLU A 54 9.24 -16.01 3.43
C GLU A 54 9.81 -14.88 2.57
N ASN A 55 8.94 -14.09 1.93
CA ASN A 55 9.33 -12.90 1.19
C ASN A 55 10.06 -11.89 2.08
N LEU A 56 9.58 -11.66 3.31
CA LEU A 56 10.23 -10.76 4.25
C LEU A 56 11.63 -11.26 4.65
N LYS A 57 11.78 -12.56 4.93
CA LYS A 57 13.09 -13.18 5.22
C LYS A 57 14.04 -13.09 4.02
N GLN A 58 13.54 -13.32 2.81
CA GLN A 58 14.34 -13.18 1.59
C GLN A 58 14.78 -11.72 1.37
N LEU A 59 13.87 -10.76 1.58
CA LEU A 59 14.16 -9.34 1.48
C LEU A 59 15.24 -8.90 2.48
N GLN A 60 15.15 -9.37 3.73
CA GLN A 60 16.18 -9.11 4.76
C GLN A 60 17.55 -9.66 4.39
N LYS A 61 17.63 -10.78 3.67
CA LYS A 61 18.90 -11.33 3.17
C LYS A 61 19.49 -10.51 2.02
N LEU A 62 18.64 -9.91 1.19
CA LEU A 62 19.06 -9.13 0.02
C LEU A 62 19.47 -7.70 0.37
N LYS A 63 18.78 -7.08 1.33
CA LYS A 63 19.05 -5.70 1.76
C LYS A 63 18.83 -5.54 3.28
N PRO A 64 19.63 -4.69 3.95
CA PRO A 64 19.45 -4.39 5.37
C PRO A 64 18.27 -3.44 5.61
N ILE A 65 17.04 -3.92 5.37
CA ILE A 65 15.82 -3.11 5.41
C ILE A 65 15.60 -2.38 6.75
N TRP A 66 15.92 -3.03 7.88
CA TRP A 66 15.73 -2.43 9.20
C TRP A 66 16.69 -1.29 9.47
N GLN A 67 17.95 -1.42 9.05
CA GLN A 67 18.93 -0.35 9.18
C GLN A 67 18.53 0.85 8.31
N ASN A 68 18.10 0.59 7.08
CA ASN A 68 17.64 1.64 6.18
C ASN A 68 16.41 2.37 6.73
N LEU A 69 15.45 1.64 7.31
CA LEU A 69 14.27 2.23 7.92
C LEU A 69 14.63 3.13 9.12
N LEU A 70 15.53 2.65 9.99
CA LEU A 70 15.99 3.42 11.14
C LEU A 70 16.78 4.67 10.73
N ASN A 71 17.62 4.58 9.71
CA ASN A 71 18.34 5.73 9.17
C ASN A 71 17.36 6.80 8.65
N SER A 72 16.33 6.40 7.90
CA SER A 72 15.30 7.33 7.43
C SER A 72 14.56 8.00 8.59
N ILE A 73 14.15 7.23 9.60
CA ILE A 73 13.48 7.77 10.79
C ILE A 73 14.39 8.77 11.51
N PHE A 74 15.67 8.42 11.71
CA PHE A 74 16.63 9.29 12.38
C PHE A 74 16.80 10.63 11.66
N ILE A 75 16.95 10.61 10.33
CA ILE A 75 17.06 11.83 9.52
C ILE A 75 15.77 12.65 9.61
N THR A 76 14.60 12.02 9.46
CA THR A 76 13.32 12.72 9.56
C THR A 76 13.13 13.37 10.92
N VAL A 77 13.42 12.67 12.02
CA VAL A 77 13.29 13.24 13.37
C VAL A 77 14.27 14.38 13.56
N THR A 78 15.55 14.20 13.22
CA THR A 78 16.62 15.19 13.47
C THR A 78 16.47 16.46 12.63
N CYS A 79 15.99 16.35 11.38
CA CYS A 79 15.82 17.52 10.51
C CYS A 79 14.48 18.23 10.68
N THR A 80 13.46 17.56 11.24
CA THR A 80 12.11 18.15 11.39
C THR A 80 11.96 18.88 12.74
N VAL A 81 12.64 18.41 13.79
CA VAL A 81 12.71 19.12 15.10
C VAL A 81 13.67 20.29 15.04
#